data_AF-A0A535L2J6-F1
#
_entry.id   AF-A0A535L2J6-F1
#
_cell.length_a   1.000
_cell.length_b   1.000
_cell.length_c   1.000
_cell.angle_alpha   90.00
_cell.angle_beta   90.00
_cell.angle_gamma   90.00
#
_symmetry.space_group_name_H-M   'P 1'
#
loop_
_entity.id
_entity.type
_entity.pdbx_description
1 polymer ?
#
loop_
_entity_poly.entity_id
_entity_poly.type
_entity_poly.pdbx_seq_one_letter_code
_entity_poly.pdbx_strand_id
1 'polypeptide(L)'
;MLQLEHLIIALVWRNRMRKQRVPRVGSRLNNLRIGWQKRNIHRKQKVAERLPGNSLRNSPPNRRTKLRAGLAVFGGRAAGALSRRLHLGGGTSITGLVAQKVYPDIVGHLATQLEFGSVVVTGTNGKTTTSAFISAILSDAGLRVWRNREGSNLMGGIASSLVMRALPNGLLRRAGQAMTIFEVDEAIVPQVVETVSPRVAVFTNLFRDQLDRYGEVDSVAARWQQAVSNLSTDTILVLNAD
;
A
#
# COMPACT_ATOMS: atom_id res chain seq x y z
N MET A 1 22.12 9.16 -26.14
CA MET A 1 23.06 8.86 -25.04
C MET A 1 22.34 8.42 -23.74
N LEU A 2 21.15 7.82 -23.81
CA LEU A 2 20.34 7.37 -22.65
C LEU A 2 19.96 5.87 -22.69
N GLN A 3 20.36 5.14 -23.74
CA GLN A 3 20.09 3.69 -23.86
C GLN A 3 21.24 2.79 -23.36
N LEU A 4 22.42 3.37 -23.04
CA LEU A 4 23.58 2.60 -22.56
C LEU A 4 23.61 2.41 -21.04
N GLU A 5 23.00 3.32 -20.26
CA GLU A 5 23.03 3.23 -18.79
C GLU A 5 22.13 2.11 -18.24
N HIS A 6 20.97 1.87 -18.86
CA HIS A 6 20.08 0.77 -18.47
C HIS A 6 20.67 -0.62 -18.76
N LEU A 7 21.50 -0.74 -19.80
CA LEU A 7 22.17 -1.99 -20.15
C LEU A 7 23.31 -2.32 -19.16
N ILE A 8 24.03 -1.31 -18.67
CA ILE A 8 25.10 -1.46 -17.67
C ILE A 8 24.53 -1.91 -16.32
N ILE A 9 23.37 -1.39 -15.90
CA ILE A 9 22.72 -1.80 -14.65
C ILE A 9 22.26 -3.28 -14.71
N ALA A 10 21.74 -3.73 -15.85
CA ALA A 10 21.32 -5.13 -16.05
C ALA A 10 22.52 -6.11 -16.11
N LEU A 11 23.63 -5.71 -16.75
CA LEU A 11 24.86 -6.54 -16.86
C LEU A 11 25.63 -6.64 -15.53
N VAL A 12 25.69 -5.56 -14.75
CA VAL A 12 26.31 -5.56 -13.41
C VAL A 12 25.52 -6.45 -12.44
N TRP A 13 24.20 -6.54 -12.59
CA TRP A 13 23.36 -7.41 -11.76
C TRP A 13 23.50 -8.89 -12.12
N ARG A 14 23.55 -9.24 -13.42
CA ARG A 14 23.69 -10.62 -13.91
C ARG A 14 25.04 -11.26 -13.55
N ASN A 15 26.14 -10.50 -13.57
CA ASN A 15 27.46 -11.02 -13.21
C ASN A 15 27.69 -11.17 -11.69
N ARG A 16 26.89 -10.51 -10.85
CA ARG A 16 27.00 -10.59 -9.38
C ARG A 16 26.35 -11.86 -8.80
N MET A 17 25.38 -12.44 -9.52
CA MET A 17 24.67 -13.66 -9.10
C MET A 17 25.45 -14.96 -9.39
N ARG A 18 26.41 -14.94 -10.33
CA ARG A 18 27.19 -16.13 -10.72
C ARG A 18 28.34 -16.50 -9.76
N LYS A 19 28.65 -15.67 -8.74
CA LYS A 19 29.81 -15.86 -7.84
C LYS A 19 29.49 -16.36 -6.43
N GLN A 20 28.30 -16.87 -6.14
CA GLN A 20 28.00 -17.50 -4.85
C GLN A 20 27.94 -19.02 -4.97
N ARG A 21 29.10 -19.68 -4.94
CA ARG A 21 29.20 -21.10 -4.58
C ARG A 21 29.14 -21.22 -3.06
N VAL A 22 28.29 -22.11 -2.56
CA VAL A 22 28.09 -22.40 -1.13
C VAL A 22 29.14 -23.44 -0.68
N PRO A 23 29.96 -23.18 0.37
CA PRO A 23 30.69 -24.24 1.07
C PRO A 23 29.89 -24.78 2.26
N ARG A 24 30.06 -26.09 2.53
CA ARG A 24 29.42 -26.86 3.61
C ARG A 24 29.93 -26.49 5.02
N VAL A 25 28.96 -26.39 5.93
CA VAL A 25 28.86 -26.73 7.37
C VAL A 25 29.99 -26.36 8.36
N GLY A 26 29.58 -25.73 9.47
CA GLY A 26 30.21 -25.85 10.79
C GLY A 26 30.61 -24.52 11.44
N SER A 27 30.11 -24.27 12.66
CA SER A 27 30.54 -23.25 13.64
C SER A 27 30.47 -21.73 13.34
N ARG A 28 30.13 -21.26 12.12
CA ARG A 28 30.00 -19.80 11.82
C ARG A 28 28.63 -19.13 12.08
N LEU A 29 27.69 -19.80 12.74
CA LEU A 29 26.28 -19.33 12.76
C LEU A 29 26.02 -18.08 13.62
N ASN A 30 26.77 -17.84 14.71
CA ASN A 30 26.53 -16.68 15.56
C ASN A 30 27.08 -15.36 14.97
N ASN A 31 28.29 -15.38 14.39
CA ASN A 31 28.85 -14.19 13.75
C ASN A 31 28.15 -13.84 12.43
N LEU A 32 27.60 -14.84 11.72
CA LEU A 32 26.77 -14.61 10.54
C LEU A 32 25.43 -13.98 10.90
N ARG A 33 24.79 -14.32 12.03
CA ARG A 33 23.52 -13.72 12.48
C ARG A 33 23.66 -12.23 12.78
N ILE A 34 24.71 -11.84 13.51
CA ILE A 34 25.00 -10.43 13.84
C ILE A 34 25.37 -9.64 12.57
N GLY A 35 26.19 -10.23 11.69
CA GLY A 35 26.54 -9.63 10.40
C GLY A 35 25.37 -9.55 9.41
N TRP A 36 24.39 -10.46 9.47
CA TRP A 36 23.15 -10.41 8.68
C TRP A 36 22.18 -9.34 9.20
N GLN A 37 22.01 -9.22 10.53
CA GLN A 37 21.18 -8.17 11.12
C GLN A 37 21.74 -6.77 10.81
N LYS A 38 23.05 -6.55 10.99
CA LYS A 38 23.68 -5.24 10.68
C LYS A 38 23.59 -4.90 9.19
N ARG A 39 23.76 -5.88 8.29
CA ARG A 39 23.60 -5.69 6.83
C ARG A 39 22.15 -5.43 6.42
N ASN A 40 21.18 -6.08 7.06
CA ASN A 40 19.76 -5.82 6.79
C ASN A 40 19.30 -4.45 7.30
N ILE A 41 19.85 -3.96 8.41
CA ILE A 41 19.56 -2.59 8.91
C ILE A 41 20.09 -1.55 7.93
N HIS A 42 21.35 -1.67 7.49
CA HIS A 42 21.93 -0.75 6.50
C HIS A 42 21.22 -0.83 5.14
N ARG A 43 20.74 -2.02 4.74
CA ARG A 43 19.98 -2.20 3.50
C ARG A 43 18.57 -1.62 3.59
N LYS A 44 17.90 -1.72 4.75
CA LYS A 44 16.61 -1.04 5.00
C LYS A 44 16.73 0.47 4.88
N GLN A 45 17.80 1.06 5.46
CA GLN A 45 18.09 2.49 5.35
C GLN A 45 18.39 2.89 3.91
N LYS A 46 19.26 2.16 3.20
CA LYS A 46 19.61 2.48 1.81
C LYS A 46 18.46 2.32 0.80
N VAL A 47 17.51 1.42 1.06
CA VAL A 47 16.30 1.26 0.24
C VAL A 47 15.30 2.36 0.55
N ALA A 48 15.13 2.75 1.82
CA ALA A 48 14.28 3.88 2.20
C ALA A 48 14.80 5.21 1.64
N GLU A 49 16.12 5.42 1.63
CA GLU A 49 16.80 6.63 1.11
C GLU A 49 16.75 6.78 -0.42
N ARG A 50 16.54 5.69 -1.16
CA ARG A 50 16.51 5.70 -2.64
C ARG A 50 15.13 5.94 -3.24
N LEU A 51 14.09 6.02 -2.41
CA LEU A 51 12.73 6.20 -2.89
C LEU A 51 12.33 7.68 -2.73
N PRO A 52 11.89 8.38 -3.79
CA PRO A 52 11.62 9.83 -3.76
C PRO A 52 10.53 10.17 -2.74
N GLY A 53 10.91 10.89 -1.67
CA GLY A 53 10.04 11.21 -0.54
C GLY A 53 8.92 12.17 -0.94
N ASN A 54 7.68 11.80 -0.61
CA ASN A 54 6.50 12.63 -0.87
C ASN A 54 6.48 13.79 0.14
N SER A 55 7.01 14.96 -0.23
CA SER A 55 7.20 16.12 0.65
C SER A 55 6.12 17.19 0.49
N LEU A 56 4.85 16.81 0.29
CA LEU A 56 3.77 17.78 0.13
C LEU A 56 2.62 17.53 1.12
N ARG A 57 2.31 18.58 1.90
CA ARG A 57 1.34 18.74 3.01
C ARG A 57 1.79 18.35 4.43
N ASN A 58 2.82 19.03 4.95
CA ASN A 58 3.15 18.99 6.38
C ASN A 58 2.71 20.27 7.12
N SER A 59 1.39 20.41 7.33
CA SER A 59 0.91 21.20 8.47
C SER A 59 0.60 20.21 9.60
N PRO A 60 1.20 20.36 10.80
CA PRO A 60 0.93 19.43 11.90
C PRO A 60 -0.58 19.43 12.20
N PRO A 61 -1.22 18.25 12.31
CA PRO A 61 -2.65 18.19 12.48
C PRO A 61 -3.06 18.92 13.75
N ASN A 62 -4.00 19.87 13.62
CA ASN A 62 -4.59 20.60 14.74
C ASN A 62 -5.12 19.60 15.79
N ARG A 63 -5.07 19.97 17.07
CA ARG A 63 -5.55 19.18 18.22
C ARG A 63 -6.94 18.60 17.99
N ARG A 64 -7.84 19.37 17.34
CA ARG A 64 -9.19 18.93 16.95
C ARG A 64 -9.16 17.74 15.98
N THR A 65 -8.28 17.77 14.99
CA THR A 65 -8.13 16.70 13.98
C THR A 65 -7.62 15.41 14.63
N LYS A 66 -6.63 15.50 15.52
CA LYS A 66 -6.11 14.33 16.27
C LYS A 66 -7.19 13.70 17.15
N LEU A 67 -8.00 14.51 17.82
CA LEU A 67 -9.10 14.02 18.65
C LEU A 67 -10.17 13.31 17.81
N ARG A 68 -10.58 13.92 16.69
CA ARG A 68 -11.55 13.30 15.75
C ARG A 68 -11.00 11.99 15.17
N ALA A 69 -9.74 11.96 14.78
CA ALA A 69 -9.08 10.75 14.31
C ALA A 69 -9.04 9.67 15.39
N GLY A 70 -8.72 10.03 16.63
CA GLY A 70 -8.76 9.10 17.77
C GLY A 70 -10.16 8.53 18.02
N LEU A 71 -11.20 9.36 18.01
CA LEU A 71 -12.59 8.93 18.14
C LEU A 71 -13.03 8.02 16.99
N ALA A 72 -12.64 8.33 15.76
CA ALA A 72 -12.92 7.49 14.60
C ALA A 72 -12.24 6.11 14.72
N VAL A 73 -10.98 6.08 15.16
CA VAL A 73 -10.24 4.83 15.40
C VAL A 73 -10.90 4.00 16.50
N PHE A 74 -11.24 4.62 17.63
CA PHE A 74 -11.89 3.95 18.74
C PHE A 74 -13.28 3.41 18.34
N GLY A 75 -14.14 4.27 17.79
CA GLY A 75 -15.49 3.93 17.37
C GLY A 75 -15.53 2.83 16.32
N GLY A 76 -14.68 2.93 15.29
CA GLY A 76 -14.56 1.90 14.26
C GLY A 76 -14.11 0.55 14.82
N ARG A 77 -13.10 0.54 15.70
CA ARG A 77 -12.60 -0.70 16.31
C ARG A 77 -13.61 -1.33 17.26
N ALA A 78 -14.32 -0.52 18.05
CA ALA A 78 -15.38 -0.97 18.94
C ALA A 78 -16.54 -1.58 18.14
N ALA A 79 -17.00 -0.93 17.08
CA ALA A 79 -18.06 -1.45 16.21
C ALA A 79 -17.67 -2.78 15.56
N GLY A 80 -16.43 -2.89 15.06
CA GLY A 80 -15.92 -4.14 14.50
C GLY A 80 -15.81 -5.26 15.54
N ALA A 81 -15.39 -4.94 16.77
CA ALA A 81 -15.33 -5.92 17.85
C ALA A 81 -16.72 -6.41 18.26
N LEU A 82 -17.70 -5.50 18.34
CA LEU A 82 -19.08 -5.84 18.65
C LEU A 82 -19.72 -6.70 17.56
N SER A 83 -19.54 -6.33 16.29
CA SER A 83 -20.04 -7.12 15.15
C SER A 83 -19.51 -8.55 15.17
N ARG A 84 -18.22 -8.76 15.48
CA ARG A 84 -17.64 -10.11 15.63
C ARG A 84 -18.22 -10.86 16.83
N ARG A 85 -18.35 -10.19 17.98
CA ARG A 85 -18.91 -10.81 19.21
C ARG A 85 -20.36 -11.24 19.06
N LEU A 86 -21.14 -10.49 18.28
CA LEU A 86 -22.55 -10.79 18.01
C LEU A 86 -22.75 -11.70 16.79
N HIS A 87 -21.68 -12.21 16.17
CA HIS A 87 -21.73 -13.03 14.95
C HIS A 87 -22.47 -12.38 13.76
N LEU A 88 -22.51 -11.04 13.71
CA LEU A 88 -23.16 -10.29 12.62
C LEU A 88 -22.25 -10.16 11.38
N GLY A 89 -21.03 -10.70 11.44
CA GLY A 89 -20.07 -10.72 10.33
C GLY A 89 -18.61 -10.63 10.79
N GLY A 90 -17.68 -10.49 9.83
CA GLY A 90 -16.24 -10.42 10.11
C GLY A 90 -15.76 -9.12 10.78
N GLY A 91 -16.64 -8.14 10.96
CA GLY A 91 -16.36 -6.83 11.56
C GLY A 91 -15.48 -5.89 10.73
N THR A 92 -14.97 -6.31 9.56
CA THR A 92 -14.07 -5.50 8.72
C THR A 92 -14.80 -4.29 8.13
N SER A 93 -15.94 -4.50 7.45
CA SER A 93 -16.67 -3.42 6.77
C SER A 93 -17.20 -2.38 7.74
N ILE A 94 -17.82 -2.80 8.85
CA ILE A 94 -18.39 -1.89 9.85
C ILE A 94 -17.33 -1.03 10.54
N THR A 95 -16.11 -1.55 10.75
CA THR A 95 -15.00 -0.75 11.29
C THR A 95 -14.69 0.46 10.41
N GLY A 96 -14.55 0.23 9.09
CA GLY A 96 -14.26 1.31 8.15
C GLY A 96 -15.43 2.27 7.95
N LEU A 97 -16.66 1.76 7.91
CA LEU A 97 -17.87 2.57 7.78
C LEU A 97 -18.07 3.51 8.97
N VAL A 98 -17.98 2.98 10.20
CA VAL A 98 -18.12 3.79 11.42
C VAL A 98 -16.99 4.81 11.53
N ALA A 99 -15.74 4.42 11.25
CA ALA A 99 -14.62 5.35 11.29
C ALA A 99 -14.82 6.54 10.32
N GLN A 100 -15.24 6.26 9.08
CA GLN A 100 -15.54 7.32 8.10
C GLN A 100 -16.77 8.15 8.47
N LYS A 101 -17.78 7.56 9.12
CA LYS A 101 -18.93 8.34 9.60
C LYS A 101 -18.53 9.34 10.69
N VAL A 102 -17.61 8.96 11.59
CA VAL A 102 -17.09 9.82 12.67
C VAL A 102 -16.11 10.87 12.13
N TYR A 103 -15.22 10.45 11.23
CA TYR A 103 -14.29 11.35 10.57
C TYR A 103 -14.18 10.98 9.08
N PRO A 104 -14.89 11.70 8.19
CA PRO A 104 -14.95 11.39 6.75
C PRO A 104 -13.59 11.31 6.06
N ASP A 105 -12.64 12.13 6.50
CA ASP A 105 -11.28 12.21 5.95
C ASP A 105 -10.27 11.32 6.73
N ILE A 106 -10.73 10.32 7.50
CA ILE A 106 -9.84 9.44 8.26
C ILE A 106 -8.83 8.69 7.37
N VAL A 107 -9.21 8.34 6.15
CA VAL A 107 -8.33 7.64 5.21
C VAL A 107 -7.19 8.55 4.77
N GLY A 108 -7.51 9.78 4.30
CA GLY A 108 -6.51 10.77 3.93
C GLY A 108 -5.61 11.13 5.11
N HIS A 109 -6.20 11.37 6.28
CA HIS A 109 -5.47 11.64 7.52
C HIS A 109 -4.43 10.56 7.88
N LEU A 110 -4.78 9.28 7.74
CA LEU A 110 -3.87 8.18 8.06
C LEU A 110 -2.91 7.90 6.90
N ALA A 111 -3.33 8.13 5.64
CA ALA A 111 -2.49 7.93 4.47
C ALA A 111 -1.29 8.89 4.44
N THR A 112 -1.45 10.14 4.90
CA THR A 112 -0.31 11.08 5.01
C THR A 112 0.78 10.63 5.97
N GLN A 113 0.49 9.66 6.85
CA GLN A 113 1.43 9.13 7.83
C GLN A 113 2.16 7.88 7.32
N LEU A 114 1.92 7.43 6.07
CA LEU A 114 2.58 6.28 5.47
C LEU A 114 4.01 6.64 5.05
N GLU A 115 4.99 6.41 5.94
CA GLU A 115 6.39 6.79 5.73
C GLU A 115 6.99 6.26 4.41
N PHE A 116 6.67 5.03 4.01
CA PHE A 116 7.13 4.47 2.74
C PHE A 116 6.17 4.68 1.57
N GLY A 117 5.04 5.35 1.80
CA GLY A 117 3.95 5.56 0.86
C GLY A 117 3.06 4.33 0.68
N SER A 118 2.29 4.36 -0.41
CA SER A 118 1.40 3.26 -0.78
C SER A 118 1.53 2.85 -2.25
N VAL A 119 1.17 1.60 -2.51
CA VAL A 119 0.97 1.02 -3.83
C VAL A 119 -0.52 0.75 -3.99
N VAL A 120 -1.14 1.31 -5.02
CA VAL A 120 -2.52 0.98 -5.41
C VAL A 120 -2.47 -0.04 -6.53
N VAL A 121 -3.23 -1.12 -6.41
CA VAL A 121 -3.39 -2.15 -7.45
C VAL A 121 -4.86 -2.27 -7.80
N THR A 122 -5.18 -2.03 -9.06
CA THR A 122 -6.55 -2.09 -9.60
C THR A 122 -6.59 -2.81 -10.95
N GLY A 123 -7.80 -3.17 -11.37
CA GLY A 123 -8.09 -3.88 -12.60
C GLY A 123 -9.15 -4.93 -12.43
N THR A 124 -9.83 -5.34 -13.49
CA THR A 124 -10.93 -6.32 -13.40
C THR A 124 -10.46 -7.65 -12.83
N ASN A 125 -9.26 -8.10 -13.26
CA ASN A 125 -8.70 -9.38 -12.88
C ASN A 125 -7.26 -9.24 -12.35
N GLY A 126 -6.86 -10.17 -11.49
CA GLY A 126 -5.48 -10.31 -11.01
C GLY A 126 -5.06 -9.34 -9.90
N LYS A 127 -5.95 -8.49 -9.36
CA LYS A 127 -5.63 -7.53 -8.29
C LYS A 127 -5.02 -8.23 -7.06
N THR A 128 -5.67 -9.31 -6.58
CA THR A 128 -5.26 -10.07 -5.40
C THR A 128 -3.91 -10.75 -5.57
N THR A 129 -3.73 -11.45 -6.70
CA THR A 129 -2.50 -12.17 -7.04
C THR A 129 -1.32 -11.20 -7.18
N THR A 130 -1.49 -10.12 -7.93
CA THR A 130 -0.47 -9.08 -8.11
C THR A 130 -0.09 -8.44 -6.77
N SER A 131 -1.08 -8.07 -5.96
CA SER A 131 -0.84 -7.52 -4.62
C SER A 131 -0.11 -8.51 -3.70
N ALA A 132 -0.36 -9.82 -3.85
CA ALA A 132 0.34 -10.87 -3.11
C ALA A 132 1.80 -11.01 -3.54
N PHE A 133 2.09 -10.99 -4.84
CA PHE A 133 3.47 -11.02 -5.32
C PHE A 133 4.26 -9.79 -4.88
N ILE A 134 3.69 -8.58 -5.03
CA ILE A 134 4.34 -7.34 -4.56
C ILE A 134 4.65 -7.46 -3.06
N SER A 135 3.68 -7.93 -2.26
CA SER A 135 3.87 -8.12 -0.82
C SER A 135 4.98 -9.12 -0.49
N ALA A 136 5.04 -10.25 -1.18
CA ALA A 136 6.05 -11.28 -0.96
C ALA A 136 7.44 -10.75 -1.30
N ILE A 137 7.60 -10.09 -2.45
CA ILE A 137 8.86 -9.51 -2.91
C ILE A 137 9.37 -8.44 -1.92
N LEU A 138 8.50 -7.52 -1.51
CA LEU A 138 8.89 -6.48 -0.55
C LEU A 138 9.24 -7.05 0.84
N SER A 139 8.51 -8.07 1.27
CA SER A 139 8.79 -8.76 2.54
C SER A 139 10.12 -9.50 2.50
N ASP A 140 10.42 -10.19 1.40
CA ASP A 140 11.73 -10.85 1.17
C ASP A 140 12.88 -9.84 1.13
N ALA A 141 12.64 -8.65 0.57
CA ALA A 141 13.58 -7.52 0.64
C ALA A 141 13.74 -6.92 2.06
N GLY A 142 13.00 -7.43 3.06
CA GLY A 142 13.08 -7.06 4.47
C GLY A 142 12.18 -5.88 4.87
N LEU A 143 11.31 -5.40 3.98
CA LEU A 143 10.37 -4.34 4.29
C LEU A 143 9.16 -4.90 5.04
N ARG A 144 8.58 -4.07 5.91
CA ARG A 144 7.25 -4.37 6.46
C ARG A 144 6.22 -4.01 5.41
N VAL A 145 5.25 -4.90 5.20
CA VAL A 145 4.16 -4.67 4.25
C VAL A 145 2.82 -4.69 4.98
N TRP A 146 1.96 -3.74 4.63
CA TRP A 146 0.56 -3.72 5.04
C TRP A 146 -0.33 -3.89 3.83
N ARG A 147 -1.44 -4.61 4.01
CA ARG A 147 -2.47 -4.82 2.99
C ARG A 147 -3.85 -4.68 3.60
N ASN A 148 -4.81 -4.19 2.81
CA ASN A 148 -6.22 -4.47 3.10
C ASN A 148 -6.48 -5.97 2.97
N ARG A 149 -7.53 -6.44 3.65
CA ARG A 149 -7.96 -7.84 3.55
C ARG A 149 -8.47 -8.10 2.13
N GLU A 150 -8.21 -9.29 1.61
CA GLU A 150 -8.77 -9.75 0.33
C GLU A 150 -10.30 -9.55 0.30
N GLY A 151 -10.81 -9.07 -0.84
CA GLY A 151 -12.22 -8.72 -1.02
C GLY A 151 -12.67 -7.45 -0.27
N SER A 152 -11.77 -6.75 0.43
CA SER A 152 -12.05 -5.44 1.05
C SER A 152 -11.48 -4.32 0.19
N ASN A 153 -11.82 -4.34 -1.10
CA ASN A 153 -11.31 -3.48 -2.18
C ASN A 153 -12.02 -2.12 -2.31
N LEU A 154 -13.06 -1.89 -1.50
CA LEU A 154 -13.77 -0.62 -1.41
C LEU A 154 -13.17 0.33 -0.34
N MET A 155 -13.59 1.60 -0.35
CA MET A 155 -13.08 2.62 0.60
C MET A 155 -13.25 2.22 2.07
N GLY A 156 -14.35 1.55 2.42
CA GLY A 156 -14.56 1.00 3.76
C GLY A 156 -13.50 -0.05 4.16
N GLY A 157 -13.06 -0.88 3.22
CA GLY A 157 -11.99 -1.86 3.44
C GLY A 157 -10.62 -1.21 3.66
N ILE A 158 -10.31 -0.19 2.86
CA ILE A 158 -9.10 0.64 3.00
C ILE A 158 -9.10 1.36 4.37
N ALA A 159 -10.21 2.01 4.72
CA ALA A 159 -10.38 2.67 6.01
C ALA A 159 -10.21 1.70 7.17
N SER A 160 -10.85 0.53 7.11
CA SER A 160 -10.72 -0.52 8.12
C SER A 160 -9.27 -0.97 8.28
N SER A 161 -8.56 -1.18 7.17
CA SER A 161 -7.15 -1.58 7.14
C SER A 161 -6.24 -0.58 7.86
N LEU A 162 -6.43 0.72 7.60
CA LEU A 162 -5.66 1.79 8.23
C LEU A 162 -6.03 1.98 9.71
N VAL A 163 -7.33 2.00 10.03
CA VAL A 163 -7.84 2.16 11.39
C VAL A 163 -7.37 1.04 12.32
N MET A 164 -7.34 -0.20 11.85
CA MET A 164 -6.82 -1.33 12.63
C MET A 164 -5.31 -1.22 12.93
N ARG A 165 -4.59 -0.41 12.14
CA ARG A 165 -3.17 -0.12 12.30
C ARG A 165 -2.91 1.21 13.00
N ALA A 166 -3.95 1.98 13.30
CA ALA A 166 -3.84 3.22 14.06
C ALA A 166 -3.88 2.97 15.57
N LEU A 167 -3.23 3.87 16.28
CA LEU A 167 -3.28 4.03 17.72
C LEU A 167 -4.52 4.87 18.11
N PRO A 168 -5.01 4.79 19.36
CA PRO A 168 -6.16 5.57 19.82
C PRO A 168 -5.99 7.09 19.73
N ASN A 169 -4.78 7.59 19.52
CA ASN A 169 -4.48 9.01 19.31
C ASN A 169 -4.57 9.45 17.83
N GLY A 170 -5.05 8.58 16.94
CA GLY A 170 -5.18 8.87 15.51
C GLY A 170 -3.87 8.76 14.71
N LEU A 171 -2.80 8.25 15.32
CA LEU A 171 -1.52 8.05 14.64
C LEU A 171 -1.33 6.60 14.20
N LEU A 172 -0.67 6.37 13.08
CA LEU A 172 -0.31 5.02 12.66
C LEU A 172 0.70 4.38 13.61
N ARG A 173 0.50 3.10 13.93
CA ARG A 173 1.46 2.30 14.70
C ARG A 173 2.81 2.31 13.99
N ARG A 174 3.88 2.40 14.77
CA ARG A 174 5.26 2.41 14.26
C ARG A 174 5.50 3.51 13.21
N ALA A 175 4.86 4.66 13.40
CA ALA A 175 4.99 5.83 12.53
C ALA A 175 4.73 5.55 11.04
N GLY A 176 3.93 4.52 10.71
CA GLY A 176 3.70 4.15 9.32
C GLY A 176 4.90 3.53 8.60
N GLN A 177 5.88 2.98 9.34
CA GLN A 177 7.03 2.23 8.80
C GLN A 177 6.62 0.87 8.21
N ALA A 178 5.87 0.94 7.12
CA ALA A 178 5.44 -0.15 6.26
C ALA A 178 5.11 0.39 4.87
N MET A 179 5.49 -0.35 3.82
CA MET A 179 4.90 -0.11 2.50
C MET A 179 3.47 -0.63 2.53
N THR A 180 2.50 0.19 2.16
CA THR A 180 1.09 -0.22 2.18
C THR A 180 0.59 -0.50 0.78
N ILE A 181 0.06 -1.70 0.55
CA ILE A 181 -0.52 -2.08 -0.73
C ILE A 181 -2.04 -2.09 -0.55
N PHE A 182 -2.73 -1.31 -1.37
CA PHE A 182 -4.18 -1.29 -1.46
C PHE A 182 -4.61 -1.99 -2.72
N GLU A 183 -5.34 -3.09 -2.55
CA GLU A 183 -6.18 -3.65 -3.61
C GLU A 183 -7.43 -2.78 -3.73
N VAL A 184 -7.73 -2.28 -4.92
CA VAL A 184 -8.77 -1.28 -5.15
C VAL A 184 -9.68 -1.68 -6.29
N ASP A 185 -10.98 -1.62 -6.01
CA ASP A 185 -12.03 -1.82 -7.01
C ASP A 185 -11.96 -0.75 -8.11
N GLU A 186 -12.16 -1.17 -9.34
CA GLU A 186 -12.10 -0.35 -10.55
C GLU A 186 -13.01 0.88 -10.49
N ALA A 187 -14.17 0.78 -9.81
CA ALA A 187 -15.15 1.87 -9.75
C ALA A 187 -14.73 3.02 -8.83
N ILE A 188 -13.84 2.77 -7.85
CA ILE A 188 -13.47 3.76 -6.83
C ILE A 188 -12.04 4.27 -6.97
N VAL A 189 -11.31 3.86 -8.00
CA VAL A 189 -9.92 4.28 -8.25
C VAL A 189 -9.76 5.81 -8.17
N PRO A 190 -10.59 6.65 -8.82
CA PRO A 190 -10.42 8.10 -8.76
C PRO A 190 -10.43 8.63 -7.33
N GLN A 191 -11.41 8.18 -6.53
CA GLN A 191 -11.54 8.57 -5.13
C GLN A 191 -10.34 8.12 -4.30
N VAL A 192 -9.87 6.89 -4.51
CA VAL A 192 -8.76 6.34 -3.73
C VAL A 192 -7.46 7.03 -4.04
N VAL A 193 -7.10 7.22 -5.32
CA VAL A 193 -5.81 7.81 -5.67
C VAL A 193 -5.70 9.27 -5.21
N GLU A 194 -6.80 10.02 -5.24
CA GLU A 194 -6.86 11.37 -4.67
C GLU A 194 -6.69 11.34 -3.14
N THR A 195 -7.37 10.42 -2.47
CA THR A 195 -7.35 10.32 -0.99
C THR A 195 -6.00 9.85 -0.45
N VAL A 196 -5.37 8.85 -1.08
CA VAL A 196 -4.14 8.23 -0.54
C VAL A 196 -2.85 8.71 -1.20
N SER A 197 -2.94 9.42 -2.34
CA SER A 197 -1.79 9.93 -3.09
C SER A 197 -0.68 8.87 -3.24
N PRO A 198 -0.94 7.78 -3.98
CA PRO A 198 -0.05 6.62 -3.98
C PRO A 198 1.31 6.94 -4.58
N ARG A 199 2.35 6.24 -4.11
CA ARG A 199 3.67 6.29 -4.72
C ARG A 199 3.73 5.51 -6.02
N VAL A 200 2.96 4.41 -6.09
CA VAL A 200 2.85 3.57 -7.29
C VAL A 200 1.39 3.24 -7.54
N ALA A 201 0.92 3.42 -8.77
CA ALA A 201 -0.40 2.99 -9.20
C ALA A 201 -0.25 1.92 -10.30
N VAL A 202 -0.75 0.72 -10.03
CA VAL A 202 -0.66 -0.45 -10.91
C VAL A 202 -2.04 -0.78 -11.45
N PHE A 203 -2.18 -0.77 -12.77
CA PHE A 203 -3.39 -1.14 -13.48
C PHE A 203 -3.14 -2.45 -14.23
N THR A 204 -3.80 -3.53 -13.82
CA THR A 204 -3.55 -4.87 -14.39
C THR A 204 -4.22 -5.07 -15.74
N ASN A 205 -5.54 -4.87 -15.81
CA ASN A 205 -6.37 -5.00 -17.00
C ASN A 205 -7.76 -4.42 -16.73
N LEU A 206 -8.52 -4.17 -17.79
CA LEU A 206 -9.92 -3.75 -17.74
C LEU A 206 -10.70 -4.56 -18.79
N PHE A 207 -11.26 -5.69 -18.35
CA PHE A 207 -12.06 -6.60 -19.15
C PHE A 207 -13.56 -6.33 -19.03
N ARG A 208 -14.31 -6.78 -20.03
CA ARG A 208 -15.75 -6.52 -20.18
C ARG A 208 -16.64 -7.58 -19.56
N ASP A 209 -16.07 -8.63 -19.01
CA ASP A 209 -16.75 -9.85 -18.58
C ASP A 209 -17.37 -9.76 -17.17
N GLN A 210 -16.94 -8.79 -16.36
CA GLN A 210 -17.48 -8.52 -15.02
C GLN A 210 -18.24 -7.16 -14.93
N LEU A 211 -18.25 -6.37 -16.01
CA LEU A 211 -18.92 -5.07 -16.11
C LEU A 211 -20.12 -5.20 -17.05
N ASP A 212 -21.32 -4.92 -16.55
CA ASP A 212 -22.58 -5.24 -17.22
C ASP A 212 -22.78 -4.33 -18.44
N ARG A 213 -22.78 -4.93 -19.65
CA ARG A 213 -23.01 -4.30 -20.96
C ARG A 213 -22.06 -3.13 -21.31
N TYR A 214 -21.95 -2.83 -22.60
CA TYR A 214 -20.93 -1.96 -23.21
C TYR A 214 -20.71 -0.57 -22.55
N GLY A 215 -21.65 -0.03 -21.79
CA GLY A 215 -21.54 1.31 -21.18
C GLY A 215 -20.69 1.37 -19.90
N GLU A 216 -20.59 0.29 -19.12
CA GLU A 216 -19.91 0.34 -17.83
C GLU A 216 -18.38 0.39 -17.97
N VAL A 217 -17.82 -0.41 -18.88
CA VAL A 217 -16.36 -0.48 -19.10
C VAL A 217 -15.81 0.84 -19.60
N ASP A 218 -16.44 1.45 -20.60
CA ASP A 218 -15.98 2.71 -21.16
C ASP A 218 -16.09 3.84 -20.11
N SER A 219 -17.12 3.79 -19.25
CA SER A 219 -17.25 4.73 -18.13
C SER A 219 -16.17 4.55 -17.05
N VAL A 220 -15.74 3.31 -16.79
CA VAL A 220 -14.63 3.01 -15.87
C VAL A 220 -13.32 3.47 -16.48
N ALA A 221 -13.09 3.19 -17.77
CA ALA A 221 -11.91 3.63 -18.50
C ALA A 221 -11.79 5.17 -18.51
N ALA A 222 -12.87 5.90 -18.78
CA ALA A 222 -12.90 7.35 -18.73
C ALA A 222 -12.56 7.89 -17.32
N ARG A 223 -13.13 7.27 -16.28
CA ARG A 223 -12.82 7.61 -14.88
C ARG A 223 -11.36 7.33 -14.54
N TRP A 224 -10.78 6.24 -15.04
CA TRP A 224 -9.37 5.93 -14.86
C TRP A 224 -8.47 6.93 -15.57
N GLN A 225 -8.80 7.34 -16.79
CA GLN A 225 -8.04 8.37 -17.50
C GLN A 225 -8.00 9.68 -16.70
N GLN A 226 -9.14 10.09 -16.15
CA GLN A 226 -9.22 11.26 -15.27
C GLN A 226 -8.43 11.06 -13.97
N ALA A 227 -8.49 9.87 -13.36
CA ALA A 227 -7.73 9.56 -12.16
C ALA A 227 -6.22 9.65 -12.44
N VAL A 228 -5.76 9.09 -13.56
CA VAL A 228 -4.36 9.12 -14.01
C VAL A 228 -3.90 10.55 -14.29
N SER A 229 -4.71 11.38 -14.94
CA SER A 229 -4.36 12.78 -15.20
C SER A 229 -4.22 13.62 -13.93
N ASN A 230 -4.86 13.19 -12.83
CA ASN A 230 -4.82 13.87 -11.54
C ASN A 230 -3.77 13.31 -10.58
N LEU A 231 -3.03 12.25 -10.97
CA LEU A 231 -1.95 11.73 -10.14
C LEU A 231 -0.84 12.78 -9.97
N SER A 232 -0.20 12.76 -8.80
CA SER A 232 1.04 13.53 -8.61
C SER A 232 2.08 13.11 -9.65
N THR A 233 2.86 14.06 -10.14
CA THR A 233 3.99 13.82 -11.07
C THR A 233 5.05 12.88 -10.49
N ASP A 234 5.09 12.74 -9.16
CA ASP A 234 5.98 11.81 -8.45
C ASP A 234 5.43 10.37 -8.39
N THR A 235 4.20 10.15 -8.82
CA THR A 235 3.56 8.82 -8.83
C THR A 235 4.12 7.98 -9.97
N ILE A 236 4.62 6.80 -9.66
CA ILE A 236 5.02 5.82 -10.68
C ILE A 236 3.76 5.11 -11.18
N LEU A 237 3.42 5.33 -12.44
CA LEU A 237 2.32 4.63 -13.11
C LEU A 237 2.83 3.36 -13.79
N VAL A 238 2.21 2.22 -13.49
CA VAL A 238 2.48 0.93 -14.12
C VAL A 238 1.21 0.48 -14.82
N LEU A 239 1.25 0.47 -16.15
CA LEU A 239 0.16 0.01 -17.01
C LEU A 239 0.59 -1.27 -17.71
N ASN A 240 -0.37 -2.15 -17.96
CA ASN A 240 -0.20 -3.19 -18.97
C ASN A 240 -0.30 -2.56 -20.37
N ALA A 241 0.71 -2.79 -21.21
CA ALA A 241 0.80 -2.21 -22.55
C ALA A 241 0.22 -3.12 -23.64
N ASP A 242 0.03 -4.40 -23.32
CA ASP A 242 -0.58 -5.41 -24.19
C ASP A 242 -2.09 -5.18 -24.35
#